data_AF-A0A151SM54-F1
#
_entry.id   AF-A0A151SM54-F1
#
_cell.length_a   1.000
_cell.length_b   1.000
_cell.length_c   1.000
_cell.angle_alpha   90.00
_cell.angle_beta   90.00
_cell.angle_gamma   90.00
#
_symmetry.space_group_name_H-M   'P 1'
#
loop_
_entity.id
_entity.type
_entity.pdbx_description
1 polymer ?
#
loop_
_entity_poly.entity_id
_entity_poly.type
_entity_poly.pdbx_seq_one_letter_code
_entity_poly.pdbx_strand_id
1 'polypeptide(L)'
;MNRTLVERVRCMLSEAKLPKHFWGEALLAVVHVINLSPTVALNTELPDKTWFGKNVSYDYLRVFGCKIFVHVPKDERSKLHTKTRQCIFIGYGQDEFGYKLYDPVETKLVRSCDV
;
A
#
# COMPACT_ATOMS: atom_id res chain seq x y z
N MET A 1 16.03 -10.69 11.16
CA MET A 1 15.03 -9.87 10.44
C MET A 1 14.51 -10.54 9.16
N ASN A 2 15.38 -11.08 8.30
CA ASN A 2 14.97 -11.65 7.00
C ASN A 2 13.86 -12.71 7.07
N ARG A 3 13.96 -13.68 8.00
CA ARG A 3 12.90 -14.67 8.22
C ARG A 3 11.55 -14.02 8.53
N THR A 4 11.52 -13.04 9.42
CA THR A 4 10.30 -12.30 9.79
C THR A 4 9.68 -11.58 8.60
N LEU A 5 10.50 -10.94 7.76
CA LEU A 5 10.03 -10.26 6.56
C LEU A 5 9.38 -11.25 5.59
N VAL A 6 10.05 -12.37 5.28
CA VAL A 6 9.54 -13.38 4.34
C VAL A 6 8.23 -13.99 4.83
N GLU A 7 8.11 -14.33 6.12
CA GLU A 7 6.86 -14.87 6.67
C GLU A 7 5.73 -13.84 6.61
N ARG A 8 5.99 -12.57 6.95
CA ARG A 8 4.98 -11.50 6.85
C ARG A 8 4.53 -11.27 5.40
N VAL A 9 5.46 -11.26 4.44
CA VAL A 9 5.13 -11.17 3.01
C VAL A 9 4.24 -12.34 2.59
N ARG A 10 4.57 -13.57 3.01
CA ARG A 10 3.76 -14.75 2.69
C ARG A 10 2.34 -14.63 3.26
N CYS A 11 2.20 -14.23 4.52
CA CYS A 11 0.90 -14.01 5.15
C CYS A 11 0.10 -12.91 4.43
N MET A 12 0.74 -11.78 4.11
CA MET A 12 0.10 -10.64 3.45
C MET A 12 -0.43 -10.99 2.05
N LEU A 13 0.38 -11.70 1.25
CA LEU A 13 -0.05 -12.17 -0.08
C LEU A 13 -1.18 -13.20 0.01
N SER A 14 -1.11 -14.11 1.00
CA SER A 14 -2.13 -15.14 1.23
C SER A 14 -3.48 -14.51 1.58
N GLU A 15 -3.49 -13.53 2.50
CA GLU A 15 -4.71 -12.83 2.91
C GLU A 15 -5.31 -12.01 1.76
N ALA A 16 -4.46 -11.29 1.02
CA ALA A 16 -4.86 -10.50 -0.14
C ALA A 16 -5.31 -11.34 -1.34
N LYS A 17 -5.07 -12.67 -1.32
CA LYS A 17 -5.28 -13.58 -2.46
C LYS A 17 -4.57 -13.10 -3.73
N LEU A 18 -3.40 -12.48 -3.56
CA LEU A 18 -2.60 -11.95 -4.66
C LEU A 18 -1.50 -12.94 -5.08
N PRO A 19 -1.19 -13.01 -6.38
CA PRO A 19 -0.15 -13.90 -6.89
C PRO A 19 1.25 -13.49 -6.40
N LYS A 20 2.16 -14.47 -6.39
CA LYS A 20 3.52 -14.30 -5.86
C LYS A 20 4.33 -13.20 -6.52
N HIS A 21 4.03 -12.80 -7.76
CA HIS A 21 4.78 -11.72 -8.42
C HIS A 21 4.63 -10.35 -7.74
N PHE A 22 3.62 -10.16 -6.88
CA PHE A 22 3.49 -8.96 -6.05
C PHE A 22 4.38 -8.96 -4.79
N TRP A 23 5.25 -9.95 -4.60
CA TRP A 23 6.08 -10.07 -3.40
C TRP A 23 6.92 -8.83 -3.09
N GLY A 24 7.42 -8.12 -4.11
CA GLY A 24 8.22 -6.91 -3.92
C GLY A 24 7.40 -5.78 -3.30
N GLU A 25 6.18 -5.58 -3.78
CA GLU A 25 5.27 -4.56 -3.24
C GLU A 25 4.76 -4.94 -1.85
N ALA A 26 4.46 -6.23 -1.63
CA ALA A 26 4.15 -6.75 -0.29
C ALA A 26 5.32 -6.56 0.70
N LEU A 27 6.56 -6.78 0.25
CA LEU A 27 7.75 -6.56 1.09
C LEU A 27 7.87 -5.09 1.50
N LEU A 28 7.70 -4.16 0.57
CA LEU A 28 7.72 -2.73 0.85
C LEU A 28 6.62 -2.34 1.85
N ALA A 29 5.40 -2.84 1.65
CA ALA A 29 4.29 -2.60 2.58
C ALA A 29 4.57 -3.17 3.99
N VAL A 30 5.16 -4.38 4.08
CA VAL A 30 5.56 -4.98 5.35
C VAL A 30 6.61 -4.13 6.07
N VAL A 31 7.65 -3.69 5.36
CA VAL A 31 8.70 -2.83 5.94
C VAL A 31 8.11 -1.51 6.43
N HIS A 32 7.23 -0.89 5.63
CA HIS A 32 6.53 0.34 5.99
C HIS A 32 5.75 0.17 7.30
N VAL A 33 4.94 -0.89 7.41
CA VAL A 33 4.17 -1.17 8.63
C VAL A 33 5.08 -1.47 9.82
N ILE A 34 6.20 -2.16 9.62
CA ILE A 34 7.18 -2.44 10.70
C ILE A 34 7.76 -1.13 11.24
N ASN A 35 8.13 -0.20 10.37
CA ASN A 35 8.74 1.07 10.80
C ASN A 35 7.73 2.01 11.48
N LEU A 36 6.44 1.78 11.23
CA LEU A 36 5.30 2.42 11.90
C LEU A 36 4.76 1.61 13.08
N SER A 37 5.40 0.51 13.46
CA SER A 37 4.99 -0.28 14.62
C SER A 37 5.90 0.05 15.81
N PRO A 38 5.34 0.23 17.02
CA PRO A 38 6.15 0.34 18.23
C PRO A 38 7.05 -0.88 18.40
N THR A 39 8.31 -0.66 18.78
CA THR A 39 9.27 -1.76 18.99
C THR A 39 9.88 -1.72 20.38
N VAL A 40 9.98 -2.90 21.02
CA VAL A 40 10.55 -3.03 22.37
C VAL A 40 12.02 -2.59 22.40
N ALA A 41 12.76 -2.83 21.31
CA ALA A 41 14.16 -2.41 21.17
C ALA A 41 14.35 -0.88 21.25
N LEU A 42 13.29 -0.11 20.98
CA LEU A 42 13.26 1.35 21.06
C LEU A 42 12.37 1.84 22.21
N ASN A 43 12.24 1.08 23.31
CA ASN A 43 11.38 1.45 24.45
C ASN A 43 9.93 1.74 24.05
N THR A 44 9.40 0.98 23.08
CA THR A 44 8.03 1.16 22.54
C THR A 44 7.88 2.44 21.72
N GLU A 45 8.98 3.05 21.27
CA GLU A 45 8.96 4.09 20.25
C GLU A 45 8.85 3.49 18.83
N LEU A 46 8.48 4.37 17.90
CA LEU A 46 8.32 4.10 16.48
C LEU A 46 9.66 4.30 15.78
N PRO A 47 10.20 3.29 15.07
CA PRO A 47 11.40 3.44 14.26
C PRO A 47 11.38 4.71 13.40
N ASP A 48 10.36 4.92 12.57
CA ASP A 48 10.34 6.11 11.69
C ASP A 48 10.38 7.44 12.47
N LYS A 49 9.74 7.49 13.63
CA LYS A 49 9.79 8.67 14.50
C LYS A 49 11.20 8.88 15.06
N THR A 50 11.87 7.81 15.50
CA THR A 50 13.22 7.87 16.05
C THR A 50 14.26 8.24 14.99
N TRP A 51 14.11 7.74 13.76
CA TRP A 51 15.05 8.02 12.66
C TRP A 51 14.83 9.40 12.00
N PHE A 52 13.59 9.80 11.77
CA PHE A 52 13.27 11.02 11.01
C PHE A 52 12.70 12.17 11.84
N GLY A 53 12.44 11.96 13.14
CA GLY A 53 11.92 12.99 14.05
C GLY A 53 10.50 13.48 13.73
N LYS A 54 9.81 12.86 12.77
CA LYS A 54 8.49 13.29 12.28
C LYS A 54 7.37 12.53 13.00
N ASN A 55 6.32 13.25 13.38
CA ASN A 55 5.09 12.62 13.85
C ASN A 55 4.40 11.89 12.69
N VAL A 56 4.02 10.64 12.94
CA VAL A 56 3.41 9.76 11.96
C VAL A 56 1.90 9.69 12.21
N SER A 57 1.12 9.98 11.16
CA SER A 57 -0.33 9.71 11.15
C SER A 57 -0.55 8.26 10.70
N TYR A 58 -1.63 7.64 11.18
CA TYR A 58 -2.05 6.31 10.74
C TYR A 58 -3.27 6.36 9.81
N ASP A 59 -3.84 7.55 9.57
CA ASP A 59 -5.10 7.72 8.85
C ASP A 59 -4.99 7.33 7.37
N TYR A 60 -3.76 7.37 6.84
CA TYR A 60 -3.45 6.96 5.49
C TYR A 60 -3.16 5.46 5.37
N LEU A 61 -3.09 4.70 6.46
CA LEU A 61 -2.87 3.26 6.34
C LEU A 61 -4.06 2.59 5.67
N ARG A 62 -3.74 1.63 4.79
CA ARG A 62 -4.72 0.81 4.08
C ARG A 62 -4.31 -0.65 4.16
N VAL A 63 -5.30 -1.53 4.18
CA VAL A 63 -5.08 -2.99 4.22
C VAL A 63 -4.59 -3.46 2.86
N PHE A 64 -3.41 -4.08 2.81
CA PHE A 64 -2.86 -4.65 1.59
C PHE A 64 -3.84 -5.62 0.93
N GLY A 65 -4.08 -5.48 -0.38
CA GLY A 65 -5.05 -6.28 -1.12
C GLY A 65 -6.50 -5.78 -1.02
N CYS A 66 -6.77 -4.69 -0.31
CA CYS A 66 -8.14 -4.16 -0.24
C CYS A 66 -8.60 -3.60 -1.59
N LYS A 67 -9.92 -3.60 -1.81
CA LYS A 67 -10.53 -2.97 -2.98
C LYS A 67 -10.57 -1.46 -2.78
N ILE A 68 -10.14 -0.73 -3.80
CA ILE A 68 -10.11 0.74 -3.84
C ILE A 68 -10.83 1.20 -5.10
N PHE A 69 -11.52 2.34 -5.03
CA PHE A 69 -12.14 2.97 -6.20
C PHE A 69 -11.42 4.28 -6.51
N VAL A 70 -10.78 4.34 -7.68
CA VAL A 70 -10.06 5.52 -8.15
C VAL A 70 -10.96 6.33 -9.07
N HIS A 71 -10.93 7.66 -8.96
CA HIS A 71 -11.68 8.52 -9.87
C HIS A 71 -11.10 8.46 -11.29
N VAL A 72 -11.96 8.33 -12.30
CA VAL A 72 -11.58 8.40 -13.72
C VAL A 72 -11.78 9.84 -14.21
N PRO A 73 -10.71 10.53 -14.69
CA PRO A 73 -10.80 11.89 -15.21
C PRO A 73 -11.86 12.03 -16.30
N LYS A 74 -12.43 13.23 -16.44
CA LYS A 74 -13.44 13.51 -17.48
C LYS A 74 -12.91 13.27 -18.89
N ASP A 75 -11.63 13.51 -19.12
CA ASP A 75 -10.99 13.40 -20.44
C ASP A 75 -10.84 11.94 -20.89
N GLU A 76 -10.84 11.00 -19.94
CA GLU A 76 -10.72 9.55 -20.19
C GLU A 76 -12.10 8.86 -20.30
N ARG A 77 -13.21 9.59 -20.18
CA ARG A 77 -14.56 9.01 -20.18
C ARG A 77 -15.55 9.79 -21.03
N SER A 78 -16.36 9.06 -21.79
CA SER A 78 -17.47 9.67 -22.55
C SER A 78 -18.74 9.78 -21.68
N LYS A 79 -19.79 10.43 -22.22
CA LYS A 79 -21.05 10.66 -21.49
C LYS A 79 -21.65 9.32 -21.04
N LEU A 80 -22.07 9.25 -19.77
CA LEU A 80 -22.62 8.05 -19.10
C LEU A 80 -21.63 6.92 -18.74
N HIS A 81 -20.33 7.05 -19.04
CA HIS A 81 -19.35 6.09 -18.52
C HIS A 81 -19.17 6.18 -17.00
N THR A 82 -18.77 5.06 -16.40
CA THR A 82 -18.44 4.93 -14.97
C THR A 82 -17.41 5.98 -14.56
N LYS A 83 -17.63 6.63 -13.42
CA LYS A 83 -16.75 7.70 -12.88
C LYS A 83 -15.59 7.17 -12.04
N THR A 84 -15.56 5.86 -11.81
CA THR A 84 -14.64 5.21 -10.88
C THR A 84 -14.14 3.90 -11.47
N ARG A 85 -12.91 3.56 -11.13
CA ARG A 85 -12.23 2.33 -11.53
C ARG A 85 -11.87 1.54 -10.30
N GLN A 86 -12.22 0.25 -10.28
CA GLN A 86 -11.92 -0.61 -9.13
C GLN A 86 -10.50 -1.16 -9.25
N CYS A 87 -9.66 -0.80 -8.29
CA CYS A 87 -8.28 -1.26 -8.17
C CYS A 87 -8.07 -2.04 -6.87
N ILE A 88 -6.89 -2.62 -6.72
CA ILE A 88 -6.43 -3.34 -5.53
C ILE A 88 -5.29 -2.54 -4.90
N PHE A 89 -5.33 -2.31 -3.59
CA PHE A 89 -4.21 -1.70 -2.88
C PHE A 89 -3.01 -2.64 -2.85
N ILE A 90 -1.85 -2.17 -3.32
CA ILE A 90 -0.62 -2.98 -3.31
C ILE A 90 0.54 -2.29 -2.61
N GLY A 91 0.39 -1.08 -2.06
CA GLY A 91 1.46 -0.46 -1.27
C GLY A 91 1.49 1.05 -1.35
N TYR A 92 2.46 1.63 -0.66
CA TYR A 92 2.65 3.08 -0.58
C TYR A 92 3.68 3.53 -1.63
N GLY A 93 3.45 4.67 -2.27
CA GLY A 93 4.46 5.34 -3.08
C GLY A 93 5.44 6.13 -2.21
N GLN A 94 6.57 6.53 -2.80
CA GLN A 94 7.58 7.35 -2.13
C GLN A 94 7.23 8.84 -2.28
N ASP A 95 7.29 9.56 -1.16
CA ASP A 95 7.26 11.01 -0.88
C ASP A 95 6.23 11.91 -1.59
N GLU A 96 5.99 11.75 -2.90
CA GLU A 96 5.09 12.58 -3.71
C GLU A 96 3.97 11.78 -4.38
N PHE A 97 4.16 10.47 -4.56
CA PHE A 97 3.19 9.61 -5.20
C PHE A 97 2.43 8.85 -4.12
N GLY A 98 1.11 9.05 -4.03
CA GLY A 98 0.25 8.46 -2.99
C GLY A 98 0.21 6.93 -2.99
N TYR A 99 -0.97 6.34 -3.07
CA TYR A 99 -1.11 4.89 -3.04
C TYR A 99 -0.71 4.26 -4.38
N LYS A 100 -0.01 3.13 -4.30
CA LYS A 100 0.19 2.21 -5.43
C LYS A 100 -0.98 1.24 -5.49
N LEU A 101 -1.61 1.21 -6.65
CA LEU A 101 -2.80 0.45 -6.91
C LEU A 101 -2.56 -0.46 -8.11
N TYR A 102 -3.14 -1.65 -8.10
CA TYR A 102 -3.15 -2.55 -9.23
C TYR A 102 -4.55 -2.62 -9.82
N ASP A 103 -4.68 -2.33 -11.09
CA ASP A 103 -5.92 -2.58 -11.80
C ASP A 103 -5.89 -3.97 -12.47
N PRO A 104 -6.78 -4.88 -12.07
CA PRO A 104 -6.80 -6.24 -12.59
C PRO A 104 -7.38 -6.35 -14.02
N VAL A 105 -8.07 -5.32 -14.53
CA VAL A 105 -8.75 -5.35 -15.83
C VAL A 105 -7.78 -4.98 -16.94
N GLU A 106 -7.05 -3.88 -16.80
CA GLU A 106 -6.01 -3.49 -17.76
C GLU A 106 -4.62 -4.03 -17.40
N THR A 107 -4.49 -4.71 -16.26
CA THR A 107 -3.21 -5.26 -15.76
C THR A 107 -2.13 -4.19 -15.59
N LYS A 108 -2.51 -3.03 -15.05
CA LYS A 108 -1.63 -1.86 -14.92
C LYS A 108 -1.49 -1.40 -13.49
N LEU A 109 -0.34 -0.82 -13.20
CA LEU A 109 -0.10 -0.06 -11.98
C LEU A 109 -0.66 1.34 -12.12
N VAL A 110 -1.47 1.75 -11.16
CA VAL A 110 -2.08 3.08 -11.04
C VAL A 110 -1.55 3.73 -9.77
N ARG A 111 -1.26 5.02 -9.84
CA ARG A 111 -0.91 5.84 -8.67
C ARG A 111 -2.04 6.82 -8.42
N SER A 112 -2.51 6.91 -7.18
CA SER A 112 -3.55 7.86 -6.78
C SER A 112 -3.27 8.42 -5.40
N CYS A 113 -3.43 9.73 -5.22
CA CYS A 113 -3.42 10.37 -3.91
C CYS A 113 -4.78 10.30 -3.22
N ASP A 114 -5.85 10.14 -4.01
CA ASP A 114 -7.23 10.10 -3.54
C ASP A 114 -7.72 8.64 -3.53
N VAL A 115 -7.98 8.12 -2.33
CA VAL A 115 -8.40 6.73 -2.05
C VAL A 115 -9.36 6.69 -0.86
#